data_AF-A0A6G4IUQ9-F1
#
_entry.id   AF-A0A6G4IUQ9-F1
#
_cell.length_a   1.000
_cell.length_b   1.000
_cell.length_c   1.000
_cell.angle_alpha   90.00
_cell.angle_beta   90.00
_cell.angle_gamma   90.00
#
_symmetry.space_group_name_H-M   'P 1'
#
loop_
_entity.id
_entity.type
_entity.pdbx_description
1 polymer ?
#
loop_
_entity_poly.entity_id
_entity_poly.type
_entity_poly.pdbx_seq_one_letter_code
_entity_poly.pdbx_strand_id
1 'polypeptide(L)'
;TEKFLDIDLLFKNFTWLDGKSAEFKDLKVEFSSSEISKEYFGKTVDIYGVYYKAHCHGEHQVKTACTYGGVTPHENNKLSEPKEIGVAVYLSLIHISEPT
;
A
#
# COMPACT_ATOMS: atom_id res chain seq x y z
N THR A 1 -0.09 14.58 1.17
CA THR A 1 0.41 13.54 2.08
C THR A 1 0.98 14.20 3.30
N GLU A 2 0.68 13.67 4.47
CA GLU A 2 1.13 14.18 5.78
C GLU A 2 1.97 13.12 6.50
N LYS A 3 2.45 13.43 7.70
CA LYS A 3 3.14 12.49 8.61
C LYS A 3 2.35 12.39 9.90
N PHE A 4 2.17 11.17 10.42
CA PHE A 4 1.72 10.93 11.78
C PHE A 4 2.91 10.66 12.69
N LEU A 5 3.84 9.80 12.25
CA LEU A 5 5.18 9.59 12.78
C LEU A 5 6.22 9.78 11.67
N ASP A 6 7.49 9.93 12.05
CA ASP A 6 8.60 10.09 11.10
C ASP A 6 8.76 8.90 10.13
N ILE A 7 8.22 7.73 10.47
CA ILE A 7 8.35 6.50 9.69
C ILE A 7 7.15 6.21 8.78
N ASP A 8 6.12 7.06 8.77
CA ASP A 8 4.89 6.77 8.01
C ASP A 8 4.58 7.83 6.95
N LEU A 9 3.54 7.59 6.18
CA LEU A 9 2.88 8.56 5.33
C LEU A 9 1.37 8.50 5.59
N LEU A 10 0.75 9.63 5.85
CA LEU A 10 -0.68 9.75 6.06
C LEU A 10 -1.35 10.34 4.81
N PHE A 11 -2.21 9.56 4.18
CA PHE A 11 -3.02 9.96 3.02
C PHE A 11 -4.42 10.32 3.50
N LYS A 12 -4.70 11.63 3.51
CA LYS A 12 -5.98 12.20 3.95
C LYS A 12 -7.09 12.03 2.93
N ASN A 13 -8.30 11.81 3.43
CA ASN A 13 -9.54 11.81 2.64
C ASN A 13 -9.42 10.98 1.35
N PHE A 14 -8.76 9.83 1.43
CA PHE A 14 -8.55 9.00 0.27
C PHE A 14 -9.88 8.31 -0.09
N THR A 15 -10.18 8.19 -1.38
CA THR A 15 -11.48 7.67 -1.87
C THR A 15 -11.35 6.42 -2.72
N TRP A 16 -10.12 5.90 -2.86
CA TRP A 16 -9.77 4.86 -3.83
C TRP A 16 -9.71 3.44 -3.25
N LEU A 17 -9.94 3.24 -1.96
CA LEU A 17 -10.22 1.89 -1.48
C LEU A 17 -11.63 1.47 -1.89
N ASP A 18 -11.82 0.17 -2.08
CA ASP A 18 -13.08 -0.43 -2.54
C ASP A 18 -14.29 -0.03 -1.67
N GLY A 19 -15.52 -0.22 -2.17
CA GLY A 19 -16.74 0.19 -1.46
C GLY A 19 -16.95 -0.43 -0.06
N LYS A 20 -16.17 -1.46 0.31
CA LYS A 20 -16.13 -2.04 1.67
C LYS A 20 -15.33 -1.18 2.65
N SER A 21 -14.43 -0.37 2.14
CA SER A 21 -13.51 0.51 2.86
C SER A 21 -14.05 1.92 3.08
N ALA A 22 -15.29 2.20 2.63
CA ALA A 22 -15.90 3.52 2.66
C ALA A 22 -16.05 4.14 4.08
N GLU A 23 -15.80 3.36 5.13
CA GLU A 23 -15.78 3.88 6.50
C GLU A 23 -14.47 4.60 6.87
N PHE A 24 -13.37 4.33 6.17
CA PHE A 24 -12.08 4.95 6.45
C PHE A 24 -11.94 6.25 5.66
N LYS A 25 -11.45 7.29 6.35
CA LYS A 25 -11.15 8.58 5.74
C LYS A 25 -9.68 8.68 5.35
N ASP A 26 -8.81 8.10 6.17
CA ASP A 26 -7.36 8.23 6.05
C ASP A 26 -6.70 6.86 5.90
N LEU A 27 -5.62 6.80 5.11
CA LEU A 27 -4.75 5.65 5.02
C LEU A 27 -3.37 6.03 5.53
N LYS A 28 -2.89 5.31 6.53
CA LYS A 28 -1.53 5.43 7.03
C LYS A 28 -0.66 4.30 6.47
N VAL A 29 0.42 4.66 5.79
CA VAL A 29 1.41 3.72 5.27
C VAL A 29 2.64 3.75 6.16
N GLU A 30 2.94 2.64 6.82
CA GLU A 30 4.10 2.53 7.71
C GLU A 30 5.30 1.91 6.98
N PHE A 31 6.49 2.46 7.20
CA PHE A 31 7.76 1.96 6.66
C PHE A 31 8.67 1.47 7.79
N SER A 32 9.70 0.70 7.43
CA SER A 32 10.69 0.20 8.39
C SER A 32 11.66 1.27 8.88
N SER A 33 11.75 2.44 8.22
CA SER A 33 12.63 3.54 8.63
C SER A 33 12.17 4.92 8.17
N SER A 34 12.73 5.96 8.79
CA SER A 34 12.45 7.36 8.44
C SER A 34 13.01 7.73 7.06
N GLU A 35 14.10 7.08 6.65
CA GLU A 35 14.79 7.32 5.39
C GLU A 35 13.90 6.92 4.21
N ILE A 36 13.25 5.76 4.32
CA ILE A 36 12.31 5.29 3.29
C ILE A 36 11.08 6.20 3.25
N SER A 37 10.54 6.58 4.40
CA SER A 37 9.36 7.46 4.45
C SER A 37 9.62 8.83 3.83
N LYS A 38 10.86 9.36 3.92
CA LYS A 38 11.31 10.60 3.30
C LYS A 38 11.45 10.49 1.79
N GLU A 39 11.82 9.32 1.29
CA GLU A 39 11.94 9.08 -0.16
C GLU A 39 10.61 9.32 -0.89
N TYR A 40 9.48 8.99 -0.26
CA TYR A 40 8.16 9.09 -0.86
C TYR A 40 7.34 10.30 -0.38
N PHE A 41 7.80 11.02 0.64
CA PHE A 41 7.06 12.16 1.19
C PHE A 41 6.92 13.29 0.17
N GLY A 42 5.69 13.80 0.02
CA GLY A 42 5.37 14.91 -0.89
C GLY A 42 5.42 14.56 -2.38
N LYS A 43 5.66 13.29 -2.75
CA LYS A 43 5.69 12.84 -4.15
C LYS A 43 4.35 12.24 -4.57
N THR A 44 4.07 12.29 -5.87
CA THR A 44 3.01 11.47 -6.48
C THR A 44 3.47 10.01 -6.50
N VAL A 45 2.67 9.14 -5.91
CA VAL A 45 3.00 7.73 -5.71
C VAL A 45 1.78 6.86 -6.04
N ASP A 46 2.06 5.62 -6.41
CA ASP A 46 1.08 4.55 -6.48
C ASP A 46 1.19 3.69 -5.22
N ILE A 47 0.05 3.18 -4.75
CA ILE A 47 -0.03 2.35 -3.54
C ILE A 47 -0.74 1.06 -3.86
N TYR A 48 -0.10 -0.07 -3.55
CA TYR A 48 -0.68 -1.40 -3.66
C TYR A 48 -0.31 -2.23 -2.43
N GLY A 49 -1.32 -2.70 -1.69
CA GLY A 49 -1.10 -3.50 -0.49
C GLY A 49 -2.39 -3.91 0.20
N VAL A 50 -2.26 -4.75 1.22
CA VAL A 50 -3.36 -5.17 2.08
C VAL A 50 -3.43 -4.23 3.28
N TYR A 51 -4.56 -3.54 3.45
CA TYR A 51 -4.79 -2.67 4.59
C TYR A 51 -5.45 -3.40 5.76
N TYR A 52 -5.35 -2.85 6.95
CA TYR A 52 -5.94 -3.36 8.18
C TYR A 52 -6.45 -2.24 9.10
N LYS A 53 -7.35 -2.60 10.02
CA LYS A 53 -7.94 -1.69 11.04
C LYS A 53 -7.48 -2.01 12.46
N ALA A 54 -7.35 -3.29 12.79
CA ALA A 54 -7.00 -3.70 14.15
C ALA A 54 -5.63 -3.13 14.54
N HIS A 55 -5.55 -2.48 15.70
CA HIS A 55 -4.33 -1.81 16.19
C HIS A 55 -3.77 -0.70 15.28
N CYS A 56 -4.55 -0.24 14.29
CA CYS A 56 -4.20 0.93 13.51
C CYS A 56 -4.54 2.21 14.28
N HIS A 57 -3.53 3.04 14.53
CA HIS A 57 -3.70 4.34 15.14
C HIS A 57 -3.31 5.44 14.15
N GLY A 58 -4.28 6.32 13.86
CA GLY A 58 -4.07 7.57 13.15
C GLY A 58 -4.50 8.75 14.01
N GLU A 59 -4.96 9.83 13.38
CA GLU A 59 -5.44 11.00 14.11
C GLU A 59 -6.65 10.71 14.99
N HIS A 60 -6.75 11.48 16.08
CA HIS A 60 -7.85 11.38 17.02
C HIS A 60 -9.20 11.60 16.30
N GLN A 61 -10.16 10.71 16.53
CA GLN A 61 -11.51 10.74 15.93
C GLN A 61 -11.57 10.56 14.40
N VAL A 62 -10.45 10.25 13.73
CA VAL A 62 -10.44 9.92 12.31
C VAL A 62 -10.34 8.41 12.12
N LYS A 63 -11.31 7.82 11.41
CA LYS A 63 -11.26 6.42 11.01
C LYS A 63 -10.13 6.23 10.00
N THR A 64 -9.02 5.64 10.47
CA THR A 64 -7.80 5.43 9.69
C THR A 64 -7.63 3.94 9.43
N ALA A 65 -7.31 3.58 8.19
CA ALA A 65 -6.78 2.27 7.84
C ALA A 65 -5.25 2.34 7.81
N CYS A 66 -4.58 1.23 8.07
CA CYS A 66 -3.12 1.15 8.02
C CYS A 66 -2.68 0.10 7.01
N THR A 67 -1.50 0.27 6.43
CA THR A 67 -0.80 -0.73 5.60
C THR A 67 0.71 -0.59 5.81
N TYR A 68 1.47 -1.60 5.40
CA TYR A 68 2.93 -1.58 5.45
C TYR A 68 3.51 -1.50 4.03
N GLY A 69 4.35 -0.50 3.78
CA GLY A 69 5.03 -0.33 2.48
C GLY A 69 4.05 -0.27 1.29
N GLY A 70 4.38 -0.97 0.21
CA GLY A 70 3.52 -1.04 -0.98
C GLY A 70 3.44 0.27 -1.77
N VAL A 71 4.45 1.12 -1.65
CA VAL A 71 4.50 2.44 -2.31
C VAL A 71 5.55 2.43 -3.40
N THR A 72 5.19 2.90 -4.59
CA THR A 72 6.11 3.09 -5.70
C THR A 72 5.98 4.51 -6.26
N PRO A 73 7.04 5.09 -6.84
CA PRO A 73 6.91 6.36 -7.57
C PRO A 73 5.89 6.21 -8.71
N HIS A 74 5.07 7.24 -8.94
CA HIS A 74 4.12 7.24 -10.06
C HIS A 74 4.82 7.58 -11.39
N GLU A 75 5.67 8.61 -11.35
CA GLU A 75 6.36 9.14 -12.53
C GLU A 75 7.32 8.10 -13.14
N ASN A 76 7.22 7.90 -14.45
CA ASN A 76 8.05 6.98 -15.23
C ASN A 76 8.02 5.50 -14.76
N ASN A 77 7.00 5.10 -14.01
CA ASN A 77 6.88 3.72 -13.47
C ASN A 77 5.70 2.94 -14.07
N LYS A 78 4.98 3.53 -15.03
CA LYS A 78 3.87 2.89 -15.73
C LYS A 78 4.34 2.23 -17.01
N LEU A 79 4.06 0.93 -17.16
CA LEU A 79 4.27 0.19 -18.41
C LEU A 79 3.11 0.44 -19.38
N SER A 80 3.40 0.42 -20.69
CA SER A 80 2.37 0.54 -21.74
C SER A 80 1.42 -0.64 -21.77
N GLU A 81 1.91 -1.81 -21.37
CA GLU A 81 1.18 -3.07 -21.30
C GLU A 81 1.45 -3.76 -19.95
N PRO A 82 0.50 -4.55 -19.41
CA PRO A 82 0.73 -5.32 -18.20
C PRO A 82 1.94 -6.24 -18.32
N LYS A 83 2.80 -6.28 -17.29
CA LYS A 83 3.87 -7.26 -17.21
C LYS A 83 3.37 -8.54 -16.55
N GLU A 84 3.32 -9.62 -17.30
CA GLU A 84 2.99 -10.94 -16.76
C GLU A 84 4.16 -11.50 -15.95
N ILE A 85 3.83 -12.04 -14.77
CA ILE A 85 4.78 -12.69 -13.85
C ILE A 85 4.31 -14.13 -13.68
N GLY A 86 5.09 -15.08 -14.20
CA GLY A 86 4.79 -16.50 -14.07
C GLY A 86 4.97 -16.99 -12.63
N VAL A 87 3.99 -17.74 -12.12
CA VAL A 87 4.00 -18.32 -10.77
C VAL A 87 3.96 -19.84 -10.89
N ALA A 88 5.00 -20.52 -10.41
CA ALA A 88 5.01 -21.98 -10.29
C ALA A 88 4.52 -22.38 -8.90
N VAL A 89 3.49 -23.23 -8.85
CA VAL A 89 2.89 -23.72 -7.60
C VAL A 89 3.16 -25.22 -7.45
N TYR A 90 3.71 -25.59 -6.30
CA TYR A 90 4.03 -26.98 -5.96
C TYR A 90 3.25 -27.38 -4.71
N LEU A 91 2.63 -28.55 -4.74
CA LEU A 91 2.01 -29.17 -3.58
C LEU A 91 2.59 -30.57 -3.44
N SER A 92 3.16 -30.88 -2.28
CA SER A 92 3.74 -32.20 -2.01
C SER A 92 4.75 -32.64 -3.08
N LEU A 93 5.58 -31.71 -3.57
CA LEU A 93 6.57 -31.90 -4.65
C LEU A 93 6.00 -32.23 -6.04
N ILE A 94 4.66 -32.23 -6.20
CA ILE A 94 4.01 -32.34 -7.49
C ILE A 94 3.77 -30.93 -8.03
N HIS A 95 4.18 -30.69 -9.26
CA HIS A 95 3.89 -29.45 -9.99
C HIS A 95 2.41 -29.42 -10.38
N ILE A 96 1.65 -28.39 -9.97
CA ILE A 96 0.19 -28.35 -10.14
C ILE A 96 -0.28 -27.43 -11.26
N SER A 97 0.55 -26.51 -11.78
CA SER A 97 0.15 -25.65 -12.91
C SER A 97 1.29 -24.85 -13.54
N GLU A 98 1.26 -24.75 -14.87
CA GLU A 98 1.93 -23.68 -15.64
C GLU A 98 0.95 -22.50 -15.83
N PRO A 99 1.40 -21.23 -15.77
CA PRO A 99 0.56 -20.09 -16.10
C PRO A 99 0.37 -20.02 -17.63
N THR A 100 -0.88 -19.97 -18.09
CA THR A 100 -1.26 -19.55 -19.46
C THR A 100 -1.11 -18.07 -19.66
#